data_AF-A0AAV5M5Y6-F1
#
_entry.id   AF-A0AAV5M5Y6-F1
#
_cell.length_a   1.000
_cell.length_b   1.000
_cell.length_c   1.000
_cell.angle_alpha   90.00
_cell.angle_beta   90.00
_cell.angle_gamma   90.00
#
_symmetry.space_group_name_H-M   'P 1'
#
loop_
_entity.id
_entity.type
_entity.pdbx_description
1 polymer ?
#
loop_
_entity_poly.entity_id
_entity_poly.type
_entity_poly.pdbx_seq_one_letter_code
_entity_poly.pdbx_strand_id
1 'polypeptide(L)' 'MHQFKGSSSSIGAKKVRTACTPFGEYCSEENAEGCIRAFQQIKQEYATLKRKLETYFQMVK' A
#
# COMPACT_ATOMS: atom_id res chain seq x y z
N MET A 1 8.36 -0.96 6.63
CA MET A 1 7.92 -0.65 5.26
C MET A 1 8.50 -1.58 4.19
N HIS A 2 9.78 -1.99 4.30
CA HIS A 2 10.42 -2.92 3.34
C HIS A 2 9.64 -4.23 3.14
N GLN A 3 9.29 -4.93 4.24
CA GLN A 3 8.54 -6.19 4.19
C GLN A 3 7.17 -6.03 3.50
N PHE A 4 6.41 -5.00 3.89
CA PHE A 4 5.09 -4.71 3.31
C PHE A 4 5.16 -4.37 1.81
N LYS A 5 6.18 -3.63 1.38
CA LYS A 5 6.48 -3.40 -0.05
C LYS A 5 6.82 -4.70 -0.79
N GLY A 6 7.54 -5.61 -0.14
CA GLY A 6 7.84 -6.94 -0.67
C GLY A 6 6.58 -7.79 -0.86
N SER A 7 5.77 -7.96 0.19
CA SER A 7 4.51 -8.71 0.14
C SER A 7 3.50 -8.14 -0.87
N SER A 8 3.41 -6.82 -1.00
CA SER A 8 2.55 -6.20 -2.01
C SER A 8 3.07 -6.43 -3.43
N SER A 9 4.39 -6.51 -3.62
CA SER A 9 4.98 -6.82 -4.92
C SER A 9 4.69 -8.26 -5.36
N SER A 10 4.75 -9.24 -4.45
CA SER A 10 4.57 -10.66 -4.77
C SER A 10 3.16 -11.02 -5.23
N ILE A 11 2.15 -10.24 -4.84
CA ILE A 11 0.75 -10.44 -5.24
C ILE A 11 0.30 -9.47 -6.36
N GLY A 12 1.22 -8.71 -6.95
CA GLY A 12 0.88 -7.75 -8.01
C GLY A 12 0.12 -6.50 -7.53
N ALA A 13 0.15 -6.17 -6.23
CA ALA A 13 -0.50 -4.98 -5.66
C ALA A 13 0.27 -3.68 -5.98
N LYS A 14 0.36 -3.34 -7.28
CA LYS A 14 1.18 -2.25 -7.81
C LYS A 14 0.95 -0.91 -7.11
N LYS A 15 -0.31 -0.49 -6.93
CA LYS A 15 -0.62 0.82 -6.32
C LYS A 15 -0.20 0.90 -4.85
N VAL A 16 -0.43 -0.18 -4.09
CA VAL A 16 0.00 -0.29 -2.69
C VAL A 16 1.52 -0.24 -2.61
N ARG A 17 2.23 -1.03 -3.43
CA ARG A 17 3.69 -1.03 -3.52
C ARG A 17 4.25 0.36 -3.82
N THR A 18 3.67 1.06 -4.80
CA THR A 18 4.11 2.41 -5.17
C THR A 18 3.93 3.39 -4.02
N ALA A 19 2.77 3.38 -3.34
CA ALA A 19 2.50 4.24 -2.19
C ALA A 19 3.44 4.00 -1.00
N CYS A 20 4.07 2.82 -0.90
CA CYS A 20 5.07 2.50 0.12
C CYS A 20 6.41 3.20 -0.08
N THR A 21 6.72 3.71 -1.28
CA THR A 21 8.03 4.31 -1.58
C THR A 21 8.21 5.68 -0.92
N PRO A 22 7.27 6.64 -1.07
CA PRO A 22 7.35 7.93 -0.39
C PRO A 22 7.40 7.80 1.14
N PHE A 23 6.69 6.82 1.71
CA PHE A 23 6.75 6.58 3.15
C PHE A 23 8.18 6.26 3.63
N GLY A 24 8.92 5.45 2.85
CA GLY A 24 10.31 5.13 3.18
C GLY A 24 11.22 6.36 3.13
N GLU A 25 11.03 7.22 2.13
CA GLU A 25 11.76 8.48 1.96
C GLU A 25 11.49 9.43 3.13
N TYR A 26 10.21 9.64 3.48
CA TYR A 26 9.84 10.49 4.62
C TYR A 26 10.36 9.95 5.97
N CYS A 27 10.47 8.63 6.14
CA CYS A 27 11.10 8.07 7.33
C CYS A 27 12.61 8.39 7.38
N SER A 28 13.30 8.32 6.24
CA SER A 28 14.72 8.67 6.15
C SER A 28 14.98 10.16 6.37
N GLU A 29 14.03 11.01 6.02
CA GLU A 29 14.07 12.47 6.22
C GLU A 29 13.55 12.91 7.60
N GLU A 30 13.17 11.98 8.48
CA GLU A 30 12.53 12.28 9.78
C GLU A 30 11.25 13.14 9.67
N ASN A 31 10.58 13.09 8.51
CA ASN A 31 9.40 13.88 8.19
C ASN A 31 8.12 13.18 8.66
N ALA A 32 7.73 13.44 9.92
CA ALA A 32 6.55 12.83 10.54
C ALA A 32 5.24 13.12 9.76
N GLU A 33 5.03 14.36 9.31
CA GLU A 33 3.82 14.72 8.55
C GLU A 33 3.76 14.02 7.19
N GLY A 34 4.91 13.91 6.51
CA GLY A 34 5.06 13.13 5.28
C GLY A 34 4.73 11.66 5.50
N CYS A 35 5.25 11.06 6.58
CA CYS A 35 4.96 9.68 6.96
C CYS A 35 3.46 9.45 7.19
N ILE A 36 2.80 10.33 7.95
CA ILE A 36 1.36 10.23 8.23
C ILE A 36 0.54 10.30 6.94
N ARG A 37 0.85 11.27 6.05
CA ARG A 37 0.15 11.41 4.77
C ARG A 37 0.37 10.20 3.86
N ALA A 38 1.61 9.75 3.72
CA ALA A 38 1.93 8.57 2.93
C ALA A 38 1.25 7.30 3.49
N PHE A 39 1.18 7.17 4.82
CA PHE A 39 0.48 6.05 5.46
C PHE A 39 -1.03 6.05 5.18
N GLN A 40 -1.67 7.22 5.19
CA GLN A 40 -3.08 7.35 4.83
C GLN A 40 -3.32 6.91 3.38
N GLN A 41 -2.45 7.30 2.45
CA GLN A 41 -2.52 6.86 1.05
C GLN A 41 -2.37 5.34 0.92
N ILE A 42 -1.40 4.74 1.63
CA ILE A 42 -1.22 3.27 1.63
C ILE A 42 -2.49 2.57 2.11
N LYS A 43 -3.13 3.06 3.18
CA LYS A 43 -4.40 2.49 3.68
C LYS A 43 -5.53 2.58 2.66
N GLN A 44 -5.64 3.69 1.94
CA GLN A 44 -6.66 3.86 0.91
C GLN A 44 -6.47 2.90 -0.26
N GLU A 45 -5.23 2.77 -0.76
CA GLU A 45 -4.92 1.85 -1.86
C GLU A 45 -5.10 0.38 -1.44
N TYR A 46 -4.72 0.04 -0.21
CA TYR A 46 -4.94 -1.29 0.35
C TYR A 46 -6.44 -1.61 0.45
N ALA A 47 -7.25 -0.70 1.00
CA ALA A 47 -8.69 -0.90 1.12
C ALA A 47 -9.36 -1.04 -0.26
N THR A 48 -8.90 -0.27 -1.25
CA THR A 48 -9.39 -0.36 -2.63
C THR A 48 -9.06 -1.72 -3.24
N LEU A 49 -7.82 -2.18 -3.09
CA LEU A 49 -7.42 -3.51 -3.58
C LEU A 49 -8.20 -4.62 -2.91
N LYS A 50 -8.34 -4.56 -1.57
CA LYS A 50 -9.10 -5.55 -0.80
C LYS A 50 -10.53 -5.68 -1.32
N ARG A 51 -11.24 -4.58 -1.51
CA ARG A 51 -12.61 -4.60 -2.06
C ARG A 51 -12.67 -5.24 -3.44
N LYS A 52 -11.73 -4.89 -4.34
CA LYS A 52 -11.67 -5.48 -5.68
C LYS A 52 -11.44 -6.98 -5.65
N LEU A 53 -10.54 -7.46 -4.79
CA LEU A 53 -10.27 -8.88 -4.62
C LEU A 53 -11.46 -9.61 -4.00
N GLU A 54 -12.13 -9.02 -3.00
CA GLU A 54 -13.36 -9.57 -2.43
C GLU A 54 -14.45 -9.74 -3.49
N THR A 55 -14.70 -8.71 -4.31
CA THR A 55 -15.64 -8.79 -5.43
C THR A 55 -15.23 -9.84 -6.46
N TYR A 56 -13.95 -9.89 -6.83
CA TYR A 56 -13.44 -10.89 -7.77
C TYR A 56 -13.65 -12.32 -7.25
N PHE A 57 -13.31 -12.58 -5.99
CA PHE A 57 -13.50 -13.90 -5.39
C PHE A 57 -14.97 -14.28 -5.22
N GLN A 58 -15.88 -13.32 -5.07
CA GLN A 58 -17.33 -13.58 -5.10
C GLN A 58 -17.83 -13.99 -6.48
N MET A 59 -17.23 -13.47 -7.56
CA MET A 59 -17.61 -13.79 -8.95
C MET A 59 -17.01 -15.11 -9.46
N VAL A 60 -15.87 -15.52 -8.90
CA VAL A 60 -15.16 -16.75 -9.26
C VAL A 60 -15.63 -17.96 -8.42
N LYS A 61 -16.52 -17.71 -7.45
CA LYS A 61 -17.18 -18.76 -6.67
C LYS A 61 -18.33 -19.38 -7.46
#